data_AF-A0A251NGN7-F1
#
_entry.id   AF-A0A251NGN7-F1
#
_cell.length_a   1.000
_cell.length_b   1.000
_cell.length_c   1.000
_cell.angle_alpha   90.00
_cell.angle_beta   90.00
_cell.angle_gamma   90.00
#
_symmetry.space_group_name_H-M   'P 1'
#
loop_
_entity.id
_entity.type
_entity.pdbx_description
1 polymer ?
#
loop_
_entity_poly.entity_id
_entity_poly.type
_entity_poly.pdbx_seq_one_letter_code
_entity_poly.pdbx_strand_id
1 'polypeptide(L)'
;MSHQLGWSSSEAGLVQSSFFWGYALSQLPGGWLAKIFGGRKVLEIGVLTWSLATALVPLVAGFTPGLVVSRILVGIGEGVSPSAATDLIARSIPLEERSRAVAFVFGGLSVGSVAGLLLAPPLIQNLGWESVFYIFSLLGIGWYVGFQFLEGQASWVGESIPRSQSTDMKKTWSTNELGDSLKDVPWKEFFRNQAVWAMIYAHFCGSWGHYTCLAWLPTYFSEELNLNLTEAAWVSILPPLASIFVTSIASQFADNLISSGVQTTTVRKICQTIAFLSPAACMTLSSLDLGLPHWEVVGILTGGLALSSFALSGLYCTHQDMSPEYASILLGITNTVGAVPGIIGVALTGYLLDSTHSWSISLFIPSIFFYLTGTVIWLVFASSKPQTFSKTD
;
A
#
# COMPACT_ATOMS: atom_id res chain seq x y z
N MET A 1 -12.89 4.12 20.18
CA MET A 1 -13.36 5.34 19.51
C MET A 1 -14.80 5.20 19.01
N SER A 2 -15.09 4.47 17.91
CA SER A 2 -16.46 4.35 17.35
C SER A 2 -17.55 4.04 18.39
N HIS A 3 -17.36 2.98 19.20
CA HIS A 3 -18.31 2.61 20.27
C HIS A 3 -18.51 3.71 21.33
N GLN A 4 -17.47 4.47 21.68
CA GLN A 4 -17.58 5.55 22.68
C GLN A 4 -18.27 6.80 22.11
N LEU A 5 -18.12 7.05 20.81
CA LEU A 5 -18.71 8.19 20.11
C LEU A 5 -20.07 7.86 19.48
N GLY A 6 -20.53 6.61 19.60
CA GLY A 6 -21.81 6.15 19.06
C GLY A 6 -21.86 6.16 17.53
N TRP A 7 -20.73 5.94 16.86
CA TRP A 7 -20.68 5.98 15.40
C TRP A 7 -21.30 4.74 14.76
N SER A 8 -22.00 4.98 13.67
CA SER A 8 -22.40 3.96 12.71
C SER A 8 -21.19 3.43 11.91
N SER A 9 -21.35 2.28 11.25
CA SER A 9 -20.31 1.71 10.38
C SER A 9 -20.07 2.61 9.16
N SER A 10 -21.10 3.32 8.69
CA SER A 10 -21.03 4.33 7.62
C SER A 10 -20.13 5.48 8.02
N GLU A 11 -20.28 6.01 9.24
CA GLU A 11 -19.42 7.08 9.75
C GLU A 11 -17.97 6.59 9.94
N ALA A 12 -17.78 5.40 10.51
CA ALA A 12 -16.45 4.80 10.65
C ALA A 12 -15.78 4.60 9.28
N GLY A 13 -16.53 4.10 8.30
CA GLY A 13 -16.07 3.91 6.92
C GLY A 13 -15.72 5.21 6.22
N LEU A 14 -16.51 6.27 6.40
CA LEU A 14 -16.23 7.60 5.88
C LEU A 14 -14.94 8.20 6.46
N VAL A 15 -14.78 8.11 7.78
CA VAL A 15 -13.58 8.57 8.47
C VAL A 15 -12.34 7.79 8.01
N GLN A 16 -12.46 6.47 7.88
CA GLN A 16 -11.35 5.63 7.47
C GLN A 16 -10.95 5.86 6.01
N SER A 17 -11.93 6.02 5.11
CA SER A 17 -11.69 6.28 3.69
C SER A 17 -11.12 7.66 3.41
N SER A 18 -11.40 8.67 4.26
CA SER A 18 -10.88 10.03 4.10
C SER A 18 -9.35 10.12 4.01
N PHE A 19 -8.63 9.20 4.66
CA PHE A 19 -7.18 9.06 4.52
C PHE A 19 -6.74 8.84 3.06
N PHE A 20 -7.47 8.00 2.33
CA PHE A 20 -7.10 7.63 0.96
C PHE A 20 -7.25 8.79 -0.03
N TRP A 21 -8.07 9.80 0.27
CA TRP A 21 -8.11 11.05 -0.50
C TRP A 21 -6.77 11.77 -0.44
N GLY A 22 -6.24 11.98 0.77
CA GLY A 22 -4.95 12.62 0.97
C GLY A 22 -3.82 11.80 0.34
N TYR A 23 -3.86 10.48 0.53
CA TYR A 23 -2.88 9.54 0.00
C TYR A 23 -2.83 9.54 -1.53
N ALA A 24 -3.99 9.44 -2.21
CA ALA A 24 -4.06 9.43 -3.67
C ALA A 24 -3.60 10.76 -4.27
N LEU A 25 -4.00 11.89 -3.67
CA LEU A 25 -3.67 13.23 -4.16
C LEU A 25 -2.19 13.57 -3.99
N SER A 26 -1.50 13.01 -2.99
CA SER A 26 -0.11 13.38 -2.69
C SER A 26 0.94 12.53 -3.38
N GLN A 27 0.61 11.35 -3.93
CA GLN A 27 1.60 10.47 -4.56
C GLN A 27 2.30 11.10 -5.78
N LEU A 28 1.54 11.60 -6.77
CA LEU A 28 2.12 12.21 -7.96
C LEU A 28 2.89 13.51 -7.64
N PRO A 29 2.32 14.46 -6.87
CA PRO A 29 3.07 15.62 -6.41
C PRO A 29 4.28 15.25 -5.56
N GLY A 30 4.19 14.22 -4.72
CA GLY A 30 5.28 13.74 -3.87
C GLY A 30 6.51 13.33 -4.67
N GLY A 31 6.32 12.61 -5.78
CA GLY A 31 7.40 12.28 -6.71
C GLY A 31 8.02 13.49 -7.40
N TRP A 32 7.20 14.47 -7.78
CA TRP A 32 7.67 15.73 -8.37
C TRP A 32 8.48 16.56 -7.35
N LEU A 33 7.95 16.70 -6.12
CA LEU A 33 8.60 17.39 -5.01
C LEU A 33 9.91 16.71 -4.62
N ALA A 34 9.97 15.37 -4.59
CA ALA A 34 11.19 14.64 -4.24
C ALA A 34 12.32 14.89 -5.23
N LYS A 35 12.01 15.08 -6.52
CA LYS A 35 13.03 15.41 -7.53
C LYS A 35 13.57 16.84 -7.42
N ILE A 36 12.73 17.79 -7.00
CA ILE A 36 13.09 19.22 -6.86
C ILE A 36 13.76 19.50 -5.52
N PHE A 37 13.14 19.09 -4.42
CA PHE A 37 13.60 19.39 -3.07
C PHE A 37 14.53 18.32 -2.49
N GLY A 38 14.64 17.17 -3.16
CA GLY A 38 15.33 15.98 -2.69
C GLY A 38 14.42 15.10 -1.83
N GLY A 39 14.50 13.77 -2.00
CA GLY A 39 13.71 12.80 -1.27
C GLY A 39 13.85 12.92 0.24
N ARG A 40 15.02 13.32 0.75
CA ARG A 40 15.26 13.54 2.18
C ARG A 40 14.28 14.55 2.80
N LYS A 41 14.26 15.79 2.27
CA LYS A 41 13.42 16.88 2.81
C LYS A 41 11.93 16.56 2.69
N VAL A 42 11.54 15.94 1.58
CA VAL A 42 10.15 15.54 1.35
C VAL A 42 9.73 14.47 2.35
N LEU A 43 10.60 13.50 2.66
CA LEU A 43 10.33 12.47 3.67
C LEU A 43 10.18 13.09 5.06
N GLU A 44 11.09 13.99 5.45
CA GLU A 44 11.06 14.69 6.74
C GLU A 44 9.76 15.49 6.95
N ILE A 45 9.36 16.27 5.94
CA ILE A 45 8.11 17.04 5.97
C ILE A 45 6.91 16.10 6.00
N GLY A 46 6.93 15.01 5.23
CA GLY A 46 5.89 13.99 5.25
C GLY A 46 5.69 13.39 6.64
N VAL A 47 6.79 12.94 7.27
CA VAL A 47 6.79 12.35 8.63
C VAL A 47 6.23 13.31 9.65
N LEU A 48 6.70 14.55 9.64
CA LEU A 48 6.23 15.58 10.55
C LEU A 48 4.74 15.85 10.34
N THR A 49 4.30 15.96 9.08
CA THR A 49 2.89 16.22 8.73
C THR A 49 1.97 15.13 9.23
N TRP A 50 2.26 13.85 8.94
CA TRP A 50 1.38 12.76 9.39
C TRP A 50 1.42 12.59 10.90
N SER A 51 2.57 12.83 11.54
CA SER A 51 2.71 12.68 13.00
C SER A 51 1.87 13.74 13.72
N LEU A 52 2.00 15.01 13.34
CA LEU A 52 1.19 16.09 13.89
C LEU A 52 -0.29 15.89 13.63
N ALA A 53 -0.67 15.48 12.41
CA ALA A 53 -2.06 15.18 12.08
C ALA A 53 -2.61 14.00 12.89
N THR A 54 -1.78 13.00 13.21
CA THR A 54 -2.15 11.88 14.08
C THR A 54 -2.38 12.35 15.53
N ALA A 55 -1.52 13.22 16.07
CA ALA A 55 -1.74 13.81 17.41
C ALA A 55 -3.00 14.67 17.52
N LEU A 56 -3.50 15.22 16.40
CA LEU A 56 -4.75 15.98 16.40
C LEU A 56 -5.98 15.09 16.56
N VAL A 57 -5.91 13.79 16.22
CA VAL A 57 -7.08 12.88 16.20
C VAL A 57 -7.86 12.88 17.52
N PRO A 58 -7.24 12.68 18.71
CA PRO A 58 -7.99 12.70 19.96
C PRO A 58 -8.67 14.04 20.25
N LEU A 59 -8.08 15.16 19.80
CA LEU A 59 -8.61 16.50 20.01
C LEU A 59 -9.84 16.80 19.14
N VAL A 60 -9.89 16.22 17.95
CA VAL A 60 -10.97 16.45 16.97
C VAL A 60 -11.96 15.30 16.87
N ALA A 61 -11.81 14.25 17.67
CA ALA A 61 -12.63 13.04 17.58
C ALA A 61 -14.14 13.29 17.74
N GLY A 62 -14.53 14.28 18.55
CA GLY A 62 -15.94 14.68 18.71
C GLY A 62 -16.49 15.53 17.56
N PHE A 63 -15.67 15.92 16.58
CA PHE A 63 -16.06 16.78 15.45
C PHE A 63 -15.66 16.12 14.13
N THR A 64 -16.59 15.40 13.52
CA THR A 64 -16.37 14.59 12.30
C THR A 64 -15.63 15.34 11.18
N PRO A 65 -15.95 16.60 10.83
CA PRO A 65 -15.18 17.32 9.81
C PRO A 65 -13.70 17.53 10.20
N GLY A 66 -13.41 17.80 11.47
CA GLY A 66 -12.04 17.93 11.96
C GLY A 66 -11.27 16.61 11.86
N LEU A 67 -11.94 15.49 12.13
CA LEU A 67 -11.35 14.16 11.99
C LEU A 67 -11.11 13.78 10.52
N VAL A 68 -12.02 14.11 9.62
CA VAL A 68 -11.83 13.92 8.18
C VAL A 68 -10.61 14.72 7.70
N VAL A 69 -10.48 15.98 8.13
CA VAL A 69 -9.31 16.81 7.79
C VAL A 69 -8.02 16.22 8.35
N SER A 70 -8.00 15.76 9.61
CA SER A 70 -6.79 15.15 10.17
C SER A 70 -6.39 13.88 9.43
N ARG A 71 -7.35 13.02 9.07
CA ARG A 71 -7.09 11.81 8.28
C ARG A 71 -6.58 12.12 6.87
N ILE A 72 -7.13 13.14 6.19
CA ILE A 72 -6.61 13.61 4.91
C ILE A 72 -5.16 14.09 5.05
N LEU A 73 -4.82 14.84 6.11
CA LEU A 73 -3.45 15.30 6.35
C LEU A 73 -2.48 14.15 6.63
N VAL A 74 -2.91 13.12 7.37
CA VAL A 74 -2.15 11.87 7.53
C VAL A 74 -1.90 11.22 6.16
N GLY A 75 -2.94 11.12 5.32
CA GLY A 75 -2.82 10.61 3.96
C GLY A 75 -1.85 11.39 3.09
N ILE A 76 -1.86 12.72 3.17
CA ILE A 76 -0.93 13.58 2.43
C ILE A 76 0.51 13.28 2.86
N GLY A 77 0.77 13.26 4.17
CA GLY A 77 2.10 12.99 4.71
C GLY A 77 2.62 11.60 4.36
N GLU A 78 1.78 10.57 4.45
CA GLU A 78 2.17 9.20 4.11
C GLU A 78 2.33 8.98 2.59
N GLY A 79 1.50 9.62 1.76
CA GLY A 79 1.52 9.39 0.31
C GLY A 79 2.76 9.93 -0.40
N VAL A 80 3.46 10.93 0.16
CA VAL A 80 4.75 11.41 -0.38
C VAL A 80 5.92 10.49 -0.02
N SER A 81 5.79 9.66 1.01
CA SER A 81 6.88 8.89 1.60
C SER A 81 7.49 7.83 0.68
N PRO A 82 6.72 7.02 -0.08
CA PRO A 82 7.30 6.04 -1.00
C PRO A 82 8.18 6.69 -2.07
N SER A 83 7.72 7.79 -2.67
CA SER A 83 8.49 8.52 -3.69
C SER A 83 9.74 9.18 -3.10
N ALA A 84 9.62 9.74 -1.89
CA ALA A 84 10.72 10.36 -1.18
C ALA A 84 11.80 9.32 -0.79
N ALA A 85 11.39 8.16 -0.28
CA ALA A 85 12.29 7.06 0.08
C ALA A 85 13.00 6.48 -1.15
N THR A 86 12.30 6.27 -2.26
CA THR A 86 12.91 5.76 -3.50
C THR A 86 13.91 6.73 -4.11
N ASP A 87 13.63 8.05 -4.11
CA ASP A 87 14.61 9.07 -4.53
C ASP A 87 15.85 9.07 -3.61
N LEU A 88 15.65 8.97 -2.29
CA LEU A 88 16.76 8.91 -1.32
C LEU A 88 17.65 7.68 -1.56
N ILE A 89 17.06 6.50 -1.79
CA ILE A 89 17.79 5.27 -2.12
C ILE A 89 18.53 5.43 -3.45
N ALA A 90 17.88 5.97 -4.48
CA ALA A 90 18.50 6.16 -5.78
C ALA A 90 19.72 7.10 -5.73
N ARG A 91 19.72 8.10 -4.84
CA ARG A 91 20.85 9.01 -4.66
C ARG A 91 21.95 8.47 -3.75
N SER A 92 21.59 7.61 -2.79
CA SER A 92 22.50 7.21 -1.70
C SER A 92 23.10 5.82 -1.87
N ILE A 93 22.48 4.96 -2.70
CA ILE A 93 22.85 3.54 -2.84
C ILE A 93 23.37 3.26 -4.27
N PRO A 94 24.51 2.56 -4.42
CA PRO A 94 25.03 2.10 -5.71
C PRO A 94 24.01 1.28 -6.50
N LEU A 95 24.01 1.41 -7.83
CA LEU A 95 23.04 0.77 -8.73
C LEU A 95 22.88 -0.74 -8.47
N GLU A 96 23.98 -1.42 -8.20
CA GLU A 96 24.08 -2.87 -7.98
C GLU A 96 23.36 -3.33 -6.72
N GLU A 97 23.19 -2.43 -5.73
CA GLU A 97 22.60 -2.74 -4.43
C GLU A 97 21.20 -2.12 -4.22
N ARG A 98 20.73 -1.29 -5.16
CA ARG A 98 19.47 -0.54 -5.03
C ARG A 98 18.26 -1.44 -4.84
N SER A 99 18.17 -2.54 -5.57
CA SER A 99 17.05 -3.48 -5.46
C SER A 99 16.94 -4.06 -4.04
N ARG A 100 18.07 -4.45 -3.43
CA ARG A 100 18.14 -4.92 -2.04
C ARG A 100 17.78 -3.83 -1.05
N ALA A 101 18.24 -2.61 -1.25
CA ALA A 101 17.90 -1.47 -0.39
C ALA A 101 16.40 -1.13 -0.45
N VAL A 102 15.79 -1.11 -1.65
CA VAL A 102 14.35 -0.94 -1.83
C VAL A 102 13.59 -2.05 -1.12
N ALA A 103 13.95 -3.32 -1.34
CA ALA A 103 13.30 -4.45 -0.69
C ALA A 103 13.37 -4.36 0.84
N PHE A 104 14.52 -3.97 1.39
CA PHE A 104 14.69 -3.77 2.83
C PHE A 104 13.80 -2.64 3.38
N VAL A 105 13.80 -1.47 2.72
CA VAL A 105 13.01 -0.31 3.16
C VAL A 105 11.51 -0.58 3.07
N PHE A 106 11.03 -1.12 1.95
CA PHE A 106 9.60 -1.42 1.77
C PHE A 106 9.14 -2.64 2.58
N GLY A 107 10.04 -3.58 2.89
CA GLY A 107 9.77 -4.65 3.86
C GLY A 107 9.39 -4.12 5.26
N GLY A 108 9.84 -2.90 5.59
CA GLY A 108 9.45 -2.18 6.80
C GLY A 108 7.95 -1.92 6.92
N LEU A 109 7.18 -1.86 5.81
CA LEU A 109 5.72 -1.67 5.85
C LEU A 109 5.01 -2.83 6.55
N SER A 110 5.41 -4.07 6.25
CA SER A 110 4.85 -5.27 6.88
C SER A 110 5.24 -5.34 8.36
N VAL A 111 6.51 -5.04 8.68
CA VAL A 111 6.99 -4.99 10.07
C VAL A 111 6.24 -3.93 10.87
N GLY A 112 6.03 -2.74 10.30
CA GLY A 112 5.26 -1.65 10.92
C GLY A 112 3.80 -2.05 11.17
N SER A 113 3.17 -2.73 10.21
CA SER A 113 1.79 -3.23 10.37
C SER A 113 1.67 -4.24 11.51
N VAL A 114 2.60 -5.20 11.58
CA VAL A 114 2.67 -6.18 12.67
C VAL A 114 2.92 -5.49 14.01
N ALA A 115 3.89 -4.56 14.08
CA ALA A 115 4.18 -3.81 15.29
C ALA A 115 2.98 -2.96 15.74
N GLY A 116 2.28 -2.31 14.80
CA GLY A 116 1.05 -1.55 15.07
C GLY A 116 -0.04 -2.41 15.69
N LEU A 117 -0.34 -3.56 15.07
CA LEU A 117 -1.36 -4.50 15.55
C LEU A 117 -0.95 -5.21 16.86
N LEU A 118 0.34 -5.32 17.17
CA LEU A 118 0.83 -5.84 18.46
C LEU A 118 0.74 -4.80 19.58
N LEU A 119 1.15 -3.55 19.30
CA LEU A 119 1.30 -2.51 20.31
C LEU A 119 0.00 -1.74 20.58
N ALA A 120 -0.83 -1.48 19.57
CA ALA A 120 -2.04 -0.69 19.75
C ALA A 120 -3.05 -1.33 20.72
N PRO A 121 -3.34 -2.65 20.67
CA PRO A 121 -4.33 -3.24 21.56
C PRO A 121 -4.06 -3.13 23.07
N PRO A 122 -2.87 -3.45 23.60
CA PRO A 122 -2.60 -3.27 25.03
C PRO A 122 -2.60 -1.80 25.45
N LEU A 123 -2.24 -0.88 24.55
CA LEU A 123 -2.35 0.56 24.82
C LEU A 123 -3.81 0.99 24.97
N ILE A 124 -4.69 0.53 24.07
CA ILE A 124 -6.13 0.82 24.13
C ILE A 124 -6.74 0.29 25.43
N GLN A 125 -6.41 -0.94 25.83
CA GLN A 125 -6.95 -1.57 27.04
C GLN A 125 -6.54 -0.85 28.33
N ASN A 126 -5.27 -0.43 28.43
CA ASN A 126 -4.72 0.09 29.68
C ASN A 126 -4.77 1.62 29.79
N LEU A 127 -4.68 2.33 28.67
CA LEU A 127 -4.51 3.79 28.62
C LEU A 127 -5.56 4.52 27.78
N GLY A 128 -6.56 3.81 27.23
CA GLY A 128 -7.57 4.37 26.34
C GLY A 128 -7.10 4.47 24.89
N TRP A 129 -8.03 4.72 23.96
CA TRP A 129 -7.73 4.71 22.52
C TRP A 129 -6.93 5.93 22.08
N GLU A 130 -7.03 7.04 22.81
CA GLU A 130 -6.30 8.29 22.60
C GLU A 130 -4.79 8.07 22.71
N SER A 131 -4.38 7.15 23.60
CA SER A 131 -2.97 6.83 23.85
C SER A 131 -2.23 6.34 22.60
N VAL A 132 -2.92 5.58 21.73
CA VAL A 132 -2.35 5.09 20.47
C VAL A 132 -1.96 6.27 19.58
N PHE A 133 -2.84 7.25 19.40
CA PHE A 133 -2.56 8.41 18.55
C PHE A 133 -1.39 9.24 19.09
N TYR A 134 -1.34 9.48 20.40
CA TYR A 134 -0.24 10.24 21.01
C TYR A 134 1.10 9.49 20.96
N ILE A 135 1.12 8.21 21.31
CA ILE A 135 2.37 7.42 21.33
C ILE A 135 2.94 7.28 19.92
N PHE A 136 2.12 6.90 18.93
CA PHE A 136 2.59 6.77 17.56
C PHE A 136 3.00 8.13 16.95
N SER A 137 2.31 9.21 17.30
CA SER A 137 2.75 10.57 16.92
C SER A 137 4.12 10.91 17.53
N LEU A 138 4.36 10.60 18.80
CA LEU A 138 5.64 10.88 19.46
C LEU A 138 6.77 10.04 18.86
N LEU A 139 6.51 8.79 18.49
CA LEU A 139 7.48 7.95 17.77
C LEU A 139 7.84 8.55 16.41
N GLY A 140 6.86 9.04 15.65
CA GLY A 140 7.11 9.70 14.36
C GLY A 140 7.88 11.02 14.50
N ILE A 141 7.55 11.85 15.50
CA ILE A 141 8.31 13.07 15.82
C ILE A 141 9.73 12.73 16.28
N GLY A 142 9.89 11.71 17.13
CA GLY A 142 11.19 11.22 17.58
C GLY A 142 12.05 10.72 16.43
N TRP A 143 11.44 10.00 15.48
CA TRP A 143 12.10 9.59 14.23
C TRP A 143 12.54 10.79 13.42
N TYR A 144 11.67 11.80 13.23
CA TYR A 144 12.02 13.04 12.51
C TYR A 144 13.22 13.73 13.15
N VAL A 145 13.21 13.90 14.47
CA VAL A 145 14.31 14.53 15.22
C VAL A 145 15.60 13.72 15.10
N GLY A 146 15.54 12.39 15.25
CA GLY A 146 16.70 11.51 15.07
C GLY A 146 17.27 11.56 13.66
N PHE A 147 16.40 11.60 12.65
CA PHE A 147 16.79 11.68 11.25
C PHE A 147 17.48 13.02 10.90
N GLN A 148 17.05 14.12 11.53
CA GLN A 148 17.74 15.42 11.46
C GLN A 148 19.12 15.38 12.15
N PHE A 149 19.23 14.74 13.32
CA PHE A 149 20.52 14.63 14.02
C PHE A 149 21.56 13.83 13.22
N LEU A 150 21.15 12.78 12.52
CA LEU A 150 22.01 12.01 11.63
C LEU A 150 22.50 12.85 10.42
N GLU A 151 21.73 13.86 9.96
CA GLU A 151 22.22 14.84 8.98
C GLU A 151 23.42 15.61 9.49
N GLY A 152 23.24 16.17 10.70
CA GLY A 152 24.27 16.95 11.36
C GLY A 152 25.55 16.14 11.36
N GLN A 153 25.53 14.93 11.91
CA GLN A 153 26.73 14.09 12.03
C GLN A 153 27.35 13.65 10.69
N ALA A 154 26.56 13.33 9.68
CA ALA A 154 27.09 13.01 8.35
C ALA A 154 27.84 14.21 7.73
N SER A 155 27.41 15.45 8.03
CA SER A 155 28.14 16.66 7.63
C SER A 155 29.41 16.92 8.45
N TRP A 156 29.51 16.41 9.69
CA TRP A 156 30.74 16.45 10.51
C TRP A 156 31.80 15.41 10.08
N VAL A 157 31.38 14.26 9.55
CA VAL A 157 32.28 13.16 9.09
C VAL A 157 32.72 13.33 7.62
N GLY A 158 32.15 14.30 6.92
CA GLY A 158 32.27 14.55 5.47
C GLY A 158 33.64 14.95 4.90
N GLU A 159 34.73 14.85 5.65
CA GLU A 159 36.10 14.96 5.09
C GLU A 159 36.64 13.63 4.52
N SER A 160 35.92 12.51 4.68
CA SER A 160 36.45 11.18 4.36
C SER A 160 35.82 10.45 3.15
N ILE A 161 34.82 11.02 2.48
CA ILE A 161 34.26 10.44 1.23
C ILE A 161 34.98 11.09 0.03
N PRO A 162 35.69 10.32 -0.83
CA PRO A 162 36.42 10.87 -1.98
C PRO A 162 35.49 11.68 -2.90
N ARG A 163 35.83 12.95 -3.07
CA ARG A 163 35.07 13.96 -3.82
C ARG A 163 34.82 13.63 -5.31
N SER A 164 35.43 12.57 -5.86
CA SER A 164 35.32 12.21 -7.28
C SER A 164 34.02 11.51 -7.68
N GLN A 165 33.22 11.01 -6.73
CA GLN A 165 31.86 10.48 -7.01
C GLN A 165 30.73 11.46 -6.65
N SER A 166 31.07 12.66 -6.15
CA SER A 166 30.11 13.61 -5.58
C SER A 166 29.45 14.55 -6.60
N THR A 167 29.82 14.48 -7.88
CA THR A 167 29.28 15.37 -8.92
C THR A 167 27.85 15.02 -9.36
N ASP A 168 27.40 13.78 -9.18
CA ASP A 168 26.03 13.38 -9.56
C ASP A 168 24.99 13.48 -8.42
N MET A 169 25.42 13.47 -7.16
CA MET A 169 24.51 13.50 -6.00
C MET A 169 23.76 14.83 -5.80
N LYS A 170 24.26 15.94 -6.38
CA LYS A 170 23.67 17.28 -6.28
C LYS A 170 22.85 17.71 -7.50
N LYS A 171 22.44 16.77 -8.36
CA LYS A 171 21.52 17.12 -9.46
C LYS A 171 20.11 17.35 -8.89
N THR A 172 19.86 18.57 -8.45
CA THR A 172 18.52 19.09 -8.21
C THR A 172 17.94 19.46 -9.56
N TRP A 173 16.87 18.79 -9.96
CA TRP A 173 16.23 19.06 -11.24
C TRP A 173 15.50 20.40 -11.14
N SER A 174 15.71 21.29 -12.11
CA SER A 174 14.87 22.47 -12.24
C SER A 174 13.46 22.06 -12.68
N THR A 175 12.45 22.88 -12.36
CA THR A 175 11.06 22.64 -12.79
C THR A 175 10.93 22.51 -14.30
N ASN A 176 11.78 23.23 -15.05
CA ASN A 176 11.80 23.20 -16.51
C ASN A 176 12.36 21.88 -17.05
N GLU A 177 13.47 21.37 -16.52
CA GLU A 177 14.05 20.07 -16.93
C GLU A 177 13.13 18.89 -16.64
N LEU A 178 12.41 18.94 -15.51
CA LEU A 178 11.43 17.91 -15.17
C LEU A 178 10.20 17.98 -16.08
N GLY A 179 9.75 19.20 -16.38
CA GLY A 179 8.68 19.44 -17.36
C GLY A 179 9.05 18.92 -18.75
N ASP A 180 10.29 19.15 -19.19
CA ASP A 180 10.77 18.69 -20.49
C ASP A 180 10.92 17.16 -20.54
N SER A 181 11.44 16.53 -19.48
CA SER A 181 11.47 15.06 -19.38
C SER A 181 10.07 14.42 -19.39
N LEU A 182 9.06 15.07 -18.80
CA LEU A 182 7.67 14.58 -18.84
C LEU A 182 6.99 14.81 -20.19
N LYS A 183 7.39 15.84 -20.94
CA LYS A 183 6.92 16.07 -22.31
C LYS A 183 7.37 14.94 -23.24
N ASP A 184 8.49 14.29 -22.97
CA ASP A 184 9.01 13.20 -23.78
C ASP A 184 8.32 11.86 -23.54
N VAL A 185 7.52 11.75 -22.47
CA VAL A 185 6.76 10.54 -22.16
C VAL A 185 5.64 10.32 -23.19
N PRO A 186 5.54 9.12 -23.81
CA PRO A 186 4.54 8.82 -24.84
C PRO A 186 3.17 8.47 -24.23
N TRP A 187 2.55 9.43 -23.54
CA TRP A 187 1.27 9.25 -22.81
C TRP A 187 0.18 8.60 -23.65
N LYS A 188 0.03 9.05 -24.90
CA LYS A 188 -0.99 8.54 -25.83
C LYS A 188 -0.82 7.04 -26.11
N GLU A 189 0.42 6.56 -26.22
CA GLU A 189 0.70 5.15 -26.50
C GLU A 189 0.45 4.27 -25.27
N PHE A 190 0.74 4.77 -24.06
CA PHE A 190 0.39 4.06 -22.83
C PHE A 190 -1.11 3.79 -22.76
N PHE A 191 -1.94 4.83 -22.97
CA PHE A 191 -3.40 4.69 -22.88
C PHE A 191 -4.05 4.03 -24.10
N ARG A 192 -3.30 3.77 -25.18
CA ARG A 192 -3.75 2.96 -26.30
C ARG A 192 -3.47 1.47 -26.11
N ASN A 193 -2.50 1.12 -25.26
CA ASN A 193 -2.06 -0.25 -25.05
C ASN A 193 -3.01 -1.01 -24.11
N GLN A 194 -3.53 -2.16 -24.57
CA GLN A 194 -4.46 -2.99 -23.80
C GLN A 194 -3.82 -3.63 -22.56
N ALA A 195 -2.52 -3.96 -22.60
CA ALA A 195 -1.81 -4.54 -21.46
C ALA A 195 -1.67 -3.51 -20.32
N VAL A 196 -1.48 -2.23 -20.64
CA VAL A 196 -1.46 -1.14 -19.65
C VAL A 196 -2.82 -1.03 -18.95
N TRP A 197 -3.93 -1.08 -19.71
CA TRP A 197 -5.28 -1.10 -19.12
C TRP A 197 -5.54 -2.33 -18.25
N ALA A 198 -5.04 -3.50 -18.66
CA ALA A 198 -5.12 -4.72 -17.84
C ALA A 198 -4.39 -4.55 -16.50
N MET A 199 -3.22 -3.89 -16.51
CA MET A 199 -2.48 -3.59 -15.29
C MET A 199 -3.18 -2.56 -14.40
N ILE A 200 -3.74 -1.50 -14.98
CA ILE A 200 -4.52 -0.50 -14.24
C ILE A 200 -5.69 -1.17 -13.53
N TYR A 201 -6.46 -1.98 -14.26
CA TYR A 201 -7.64 -2.64 -13.71
C TYR A 201 -7.27 -3.72 -12.68
N ALA A 202 -6.22 -4.50 -12.91
CA ALA A 202 -5.75 -5.47 -11.93
C ALA A 202 -5.27 -4.79 -10.65
N HIS A 203 -4.52 -3.68 -10.74
CA HIS A 203 -4.11 -2.94 -9.54
C HIS A 203 -5.32 -2.43 -8.76
N PHE A 204 -6.32 -1.85 -9.44
CA PHE A 204 -7.59 -1.47 -8.81
C PHE A 204 -8.26 -2.65 -8.08
N CYS A 205 -8.39 -3.81 -8.73
CA CYS A 205 -9.06 -4.97 -8.16
C CYS A 205 -8.31 -5.53 -6.95
N GLY A 206 -6.97 -5.65 -7.04
CA GLY A 206 -6.14 -6.12 -5.95
C GLY A 206 -6.19 -5.19 -4.74
N SER A 207 -6.09 -3.87 -4.99
CA SER A 207 -6.18 -2.87 -3.93
C SER A 207 -7.55 -2.80 -3.27
N TRP A 208 -8.63 -3.14 -3.98
CA TRP A 208 -9.96 -3.24 -3.38
C TRP A 208 -9.97 -4.23 -2.22
N GLY A 209 -9.66 -5.50 -2.47
CA GLY A 209 -9.66 -6.50 -1.41
C GLY A 209 -8.57 -6.26 -0.36
N HIS A 210 -7.42 -5.68 -0.73
CA HIS A 210 -6.36 -5.36 0.23
C HIS A 210 -6.79 -4.24 1.21
N TYR A 211 -7.27 -3.10 0.71
CA TYR A 211 -7.61 -1.96 1.57
C TYR A 211 -8.89 -2.17 2.37
N THR A 212 -9.90 -2.85 1.83
CA THR A 212 -11.12 -3.16 2.59
C THR A 212 -10.83 -4.16 3.71
N CYS A 213 -10.02 -5.19 3.46
CA CYS A 213 -9.58 -6.11 4.52
C CYS A 213 -8.71 -5.39 5.55
N LEU A 214 -7.72 -4.59 5.12
CA LEU A 214 -6.89 -3.82 6.05
C LEU A 214 -7.74 -2.94 6.96
N ALA A 215 -8.83 -2.38 6.40
CA ALA A 215 -9.70 -1.47 7.11
C ALA A 215 -10.65 -2.18 8.11
N TRP A 216 -11.27 -3.28 7.68
CA TRP A 216 -12.44 -3.86 8.34
C TRP A 216 -12.21 -5.22 8.99
N LEU A 217 -11.10 -5.90 8.68
CA LEU A 217 -10.84 -7.26 9.16
C LEU A 217 -10.78 -7.39 10.70
N PRO A 218 -10.21 -6.44 11.47
CA PRO A 218 -10.27 -6.51 12.93
C PRO A 218 -11.71 -6.44 13.47
N THR A 219 -12.56 -5.60 12.88
CA THR A 219 -13.98 -5.49 13.28
C THR A 219 -14.73 -6.76 12.93
N TYR A 220 -14.52 -7.28 11.71
CA TYR A 220 -15.07 -8.56 11.28
C TYR A 220 -14.73 -9.70 12.25
N PHE A 221 -13.46 -9.85 12.63
CA PHE A 221 -13.07 -10.88 13.60
C PHE A 221 -13.61 -10.63 15.00
N SER A 222 -13.79 -9.37 15.41
CA SER A 222 -14.41 -9.07 16.71
C SER A 222 -15.87 -9.52 16.74
N GLU A 223 -16.64 -9.22 15.69
CA GLU A 223 -18.07 -9.55 15.61
C GLU A 223 -18.32 -11.04 15.37
N GLU A 224 -17.64 -11.65 14.39
CA GLU A 224 -17.87 -13.07 14.06
C GLU A 224 -17.34 -14.01 15.13
N LEU A 225 -16.14 -13.75 15.67
CA LEU A 225 -15.52 -14.65 16.64
C LEU A 225 -15.97 -14.34 18.09
N ASN A 226 -16.84 -13.34 18.28
CA ASN A 226 -17.22 -12.77 19.58
C ASN A 226 -16.01 -12.44 20.46
N LEU A 227 -14.93 -11.99 19.82
CA LEU A 227 -13.69 -11.60 20.49
C LEU A 227 -13.77 -10.14 20.91
N ASN A 228 -13.07 -9.80 22.00
CA ASN A 228 -12.83 -8.39 22.26
C ASN A 228 -11.92 -7.79 21.17
N LEU A 229 -11.98 -6.47 21.00
CA LEU A 229 -11.23 -5.77 19.95
C LEU A 229 -9.71 -6.04 20.01
N THR A 230 -9.18 -6.34 21.19
CA THR A 230 -7.76 -6.62 21.36
C THR A 230 -7.37 -7.99 20.83
N GLU A 231 -8.13 -9.02 21.20
CA GLU A 231 -7.97 -10.36 20.65
C GLU A 231 -8.17 -10.35 19.13
N ALA A 232 -9.20 -9.66 18.63
CA ALA A 232 -9.47 -9.54 17.20
C ALA A 232 -8.33 -8.83 16.44
N ALA A 233 -7.72 -7.80 17.04
CA ALA A 233 -6.56 -7.14 16.47
C ALA A 233 -5.33 -8.07 16.43
N TRP A 234 -5.12 -8.90 17.46
CA TRP A 234 -4.04 -9.89 17.44
C TRP A 234 -4.25 -11.00 16.40
N VAL A 235 -5.48 -11.44 16.21
CA VAL A 235 -5.83 -12.37 15.13
C VAL A 235 -5.56 -11.76 13.77
N SER A 236 -5.82 -10.46 13.61
CA SER A 236 -5.57 -9.72 12.37
C SER A 236 -4.08 -9.58 12.02
N ILE A 237 -3.16 -9.99 12.90
CA ILE A 237 -1.72 -10.10 12.60
C ILE A 237 -1.43 -11.29 11.70
N LEU A 238 -2.24 -12.36 11.77
CA LEU A 238 -1.96 -13.60 11.07
C LEU A 238 -1.83 -13.41 9.55
N PRO A 239 -2.74 -12.69 8.85
CA PRO A 239 -2.61 -12.46 7.40
C PRO A 239 -1.33 -11.72 6.97
N PRO A 240 -0.98 -10.54 7.51
CA PRO A 240 0.27 -9.86 7.11
C PRO A 240 1.51 -10.65 7.51
N LEU A 241 1.49 -11.37 8.64
CA LEU A 241 2.60 -12.25 9.03
C LEU A 241 2.79 -13.41 8.05
N ALA A 242 1.72 -14.11 7.68
CA ALA A 242 1.74 -15.18 6.69
C ALA A 242 2.18 -14.64 5.30
N SER A 243 1.75 -13.43 4.95
CA SER A 243 2.13 -12.76 3.69
C SER A 243 3.64 -12.58 3.55
N ILE A 244 4.38 -12.32 4.64
CA ILE A 244 5.84 -12.20 4.63
C ILE A 244 6.48 -13.52 4.17
N PHE A 245 6.03 -14.66 4.71
CA PHE A 245 6.55 -15.98 4.34
C PHE A 245 6.16 -16.37 2.91
N VAL A 246 4.90 -16.13 2.54
CA VAL A 246 4.41 -16.46 1.20
C VAL A 246 5.08 -15.64 0.11
N THR A 247 5.47 -14.39 0.39
CA THR A 247 6.21 -13.55 -0.58
C THR A 247 7.51 -14.23 -1.02
N SER A 248 8.29 -14.78 -0.08
CA SER A 248 9.53 -15.49 -0.41
C SER A 248 9.28 -16.74 -1.26
N ILE A 249 8.22 -17.49 -0.95
CA ILE A 249 7.81 -18.67 -1.72
C ILE A 249 7.37 -18.26 -3.13
N ALA A 250 6.57 -17.20 -3.26
CA ALA A 250 6.06 -16.70 -4.53
C ALA A 250 7.18 -16.22 -5.47
N SER A 251 8.20 -15.55 -4.93
CA SER A 251 9.39 -15.13 -5.69
C SER A 251 10.17 -16.34 -6.20
N GLN A 252 10.52 -17.29 -5.32
CA GLN A 252 11.27 -18.48 -5.72
C GLN A 252 10.48 -19.34 -6.72
N PHE A 253 9.17 -19.46 -6.54
CA PHE A 253 8.28 -20.17 -7.46
C PHE A 253 8.31 -19.54 -8.87
N ALA A 254 8.19 -18.21 -8.96
CA ALA A 254 8.24 -17.51 -10.23
C ALA A 254 9.61 -17.67 -10.92
N ASP A 255 10.71 -17.51 -10.18
CA ASP A 255 12.08 -17.63 -10.70
C ASP A 255 12.39 -19.05 -11.19
N ASN A 256 11.92 -20.07 -10.47
CA ASN A 256 12.06 -21.47 -10.88
C ASN A 256 11.32 -21.76 -12.20
N LEU A 257 10.11 -21.22 -12.38
CA LEU A 257 9.37 -21.42 -13.62
C LEU A 257 10.04 -20.71 -14.81
N ILE A 258 10.51 -19.46 -14.59
CA ILE A 258 11.22 -18.70 -15.64
C ILE A 258 12.53 -19.39 -16.01
N SER A 259 13.33 -19.82 -15.02
CA SER A 259 14.60 -20.54 -15.28
C SER A 259 14.40 -21.91 -15.93
N SER A 260 13.24 -22.54 -15.72
CA SER A 260 12.83 -23.77 -16.41
C SER A 260 12.33 -23.54 -17.84
N GLY A 261 12.32 -22.29 -18.33
CA GLY A 261 11.96 -21.94 -19.71
C GLY A 261 10.50 -21.57 -19.94
N VAL A 262 9.68 -21.43 -18.88
CA VAL A 262 8.30 -20.95 -19.01
C VAL A 262 8.31 -19.48 -19.40
N GLN A 263 7.48 -19.09 -20.39
CA GLN A 263 7.39 -17.69 -20.83
C GLN A 263 7.02 -16.76 -19.67
N THR A 264 7.74 -15.64 -19.53
CA THR A 264 7.54 -14.65 -18.45
C THR A 264 6.08 -14.23 -18.32
N THR A 265 5.41 -13.93 -19.43
CA THR A 265 3.98 -13.55 -19.43
C THR A 265 3.10 -14.65 -18.82
N THR A 266 3.38 -15.92 -19.11
CA THR A 266 2.64 -17.05 -18.53
C THR A 266 2.89 -17.14 -17.04
N VAL A 267 4.13 -16.98 -16.59
CA VAL A 267 4.46 -16.96 -15.15
C VAL A 267 3.76 -15.81 -14.43
N ARG A 268 3.80 -14.58 -14.97
CA ARG A 268 3.08 -13.43 -14.39
C ARG A 268 1.57 -13.64 -14.35
N LYS A 269 0.98 -14.30 -15.37
CA LYS A 269 -0.43 -14.70 -15.37
C LYS A 269 -0.75 -15.72 -14.30
N ILE A 270 0.08 -16.75 -14.14
CA ILE A 270 -0.10 -17.76 -13.08
C ILE A 270 -0.04 -17.10 -11.70
N CYS A 271 1.01 -16.31 -11.42
CA CYS A 271 1.17 -15.64 -10.13
C CYS A 271 -0.02 -14.73 -9.82
N GLN A 272 -0.46 -13.90 -10.77
CA GLN A 272 -1.60 -13.02 -10.55
C GLN A 272 -2.92 -13.78 -10.38
N THR A 273 -3.08 -14.91 -11.07
CA THR A 273 -4.26 -15.77 -10.93
C THR A 273 -4.33 -16.36 -9.53
N ILE A 274 -3.20 -16.85 -9.00
CA ILE A 274 -3.11 -17.30 -7.61
C ILE A 274 -3.50 -16.16 -6.69
N ALA A 275 -2.91 -14.97 -6.90
CA ALA A 275 -3.11 -13.82 -6.04
C ALA A 275 -4.56 -13.33 -5.92
N PHE A 276 -5.38 -13.56 -6.95
CA PHE A 276 -6.79 -13.13 -6.98
C PHE A 276 -7.76 -14.28 -6.69
N LEU A 277 -7.55 -15.46 -7.26
CA LEU A 277 -8.46 -16.57 -7.05
C LEU A 277 -8.34 -17.15 -5.64
N SER A 278 -7.18 -17.10 -4.99
CA SER A 278 -7.05 -17.59 -3.62
C SER A 278 -7.88 -16.79 -2.60
N PRO A 279 -7.77 -15.45 -2.48
CA PRO A 279 -8.63 -14.72 -1.56
C PRO A 279 -10.10 -14.80 -1.98
N ALA A 280 -10.43 -14.82 -3.28
CA ALA A 280 -11.81 -14.95 -3.75
C ALA A 280 -12.45 -16.29 -3.33
N ALA A 281 -11.72 -17.40 -3.49
CA ALA A 281 -12.19 -18.73 -3.07
C ALA A 281 -12.35 -18.78 -1.54
N CYS A 282 -11.37 -18.28 -0.79
CA CYS A 282 -11.43 -18.24 0.67
C CYS A 282 -12.61 -17.39 1.17
N MET A 283 -12.80 -16.18 0.62
CA MET A 283 -13.94 -15.31 0.96
C MET A 283 -15.29 -15.93 0.58
N THR A 284 -15.34 -16.71 -0.50
CA THR A 284 -16.56 -17.45 -0.89
C THR A 284 -16.85 -18.52 0.14
N LEU A 285 -15.86 -19.32 0.54
CA LEU A 285 -16.02 -20.34 1.58
C LEU A 285 -16.43 -19.72 2.92
N SER A 286 -15.87 -18.57 3.29
CA SER A 286 -16.25 -17.82 4.49
C SER A 286 -17.62 -17.15 4.41
N SER A 287 -18.18 -16.97 3.21
CA SER A 287 -19.52 -16.42 3.00
C SER A 287 -20.62 -17.48 3.08
N LEU A 288 -20.27 -18.75 2.95
CA LEU A 288 -21.21 -19.86 2.99
C LEU A 288 -21.34 -20.35 4.44
N ASP A 289 -22.57 -20.54 4.91
CA ASP A 289 -22.82 -21.16 6.21
C ASP A 289 -22.58 -22.67 6.13
N LEU A 290 -21.29 -23.04 6.19
CA LEU A 290 -20.82 -24.42 6.13
C LEU A 290 -20.75 -25.08 7.52
N GLY A 291 -21.16 -24.38 8.58
CA GLY A 291 -21.05 -24.85 9.97
C GLY A 291 -19.60 -25.02 10.45
N LEU A 292 -18.64 -24.35 9.79
CA LEU A 292 -17.23 -24.39 10.19
C LEU A 292 -17.03 -23.63 11.50
N PRO A 293 -16.16 -24.11 12.40
CA PRO A 293 -15.81 -23.35 13.59
C PRO A 293 -15.09 -22.06 13.19
N HIS A 294 -15.39 -21.00 13.94
CA HIS A 294 -14.84 -19.65 13.84
C HIS A 294 -13.32 -19.60 13.54
N TRP A 295 -12.50 -20.42 14.20
CA TRP A 295 -11.04 -20.45 13.94
C TRP A 295 -10.62 -21.05 12.60
N GLU A 296 -11.41 -21.96 12.03
CA GLU A 296 -11.14 -22.47 10.69
C GLU A 296 -11.37 -21.40 9.63
N VAL A 297 -12.41 -20.56 9.81
CA VAL A 297 -12.69 -19.39 8.94
C VAL A 297 -11.50 -18.42 8.95
N VAL A 298 -10.93 -18.13 10.12
CA VAL A 298 -9.72 -17.31 10.26
C VAL A 298 -8.54 -17.93 9.51
N GLY A 299 -8.32 -19.23 9.65
CA GLY A 299 -7.25 -19.94 8.95
C GLY A 299 -7.40 -19.88 7.43
N ILE A 300 -8.62 -20.09 6.93
CA ILE A 300 -8.97 -20.02 5.51
C ILE A 300 -8.73 -18.59 4.97
N LEU A 301 -9.25 -17.56 5.64
CA LEU A 301 -9.05 -16.17 5.24
C LEU A 301 -7.57 -15.77 5.28
N THR A 302 -6.86 -16.15 6.34
CA THR A 302 -5.42 -15.91 6.48
C THR A 302 -4.63 -16.52 5.33
N GLY A 303 -4.90 -17.78 4.98
CA GLY A 303 -4.24 -18.45 3.86
C GLY A 303 -4.53 -17.78 2.51
N GLY A 304 -5.81 -17.44 2.26
CA GLY A 304 -6.23 -16.78 1.02
C GLY A 304 -5.60 -15.39 0.84
N LEU A 305 -5.61 -14.58 1.91
CA LEU A 305 -4.99 -13.26 1.93
C LEU A 305 -3.46 -13.34 1.82
N ALA A 306 -2.82 -14.31 2.46
CA ALA A 306 -1.37 -14.48 2.35
C ALA A 306 -0.93 -14.88 0.91
N LEU A 307 -1.71 -15.72 0.25
CA LEU A 307 -1.50 -16.08 -1.16
C LEU A 307 -1.70 -14.89 -2.12
N SER A 308 -2.40 -13.83 -1.70
CA SER A 308 -2.47 -12.59 -2.48
C SER A 308 -1.10 -11.92 -2.69
N SER A 309 -0.09 -12.23 -1.86
CA SER A 309 1.29 -11.78 -2.05
C SER A 309 1.93 -12.22 -3.36
N PHE A 310 1.39 -13.24 -4.04
CA PHE A 310 1.82 -13.60 -5.40
C PHE A 310 1.64 -12.44 -6.41
N ALA A 311 0.85 -11.42 -6.09
CA ALA A 311 0.73 -10.20 -6.90
C ALA A 311 2.08 -9.46 -7.04
N LEU A 312 2.99 -9.58 -6.07
CA LEU A 312 4.34 -9.00 -6.16
C LEU A 312 5.13 -9.63 -7.32
N SER A 313 5.03 -10.94 -7.49
CA SER A 313 5.63 -11.66 -8.62
C SER A 313 4.81 -11.60 -9.91
N GLY A 314 3.55 -11.16 -9.85
CA GLY A 314 2.62 -11.02 -10.97
C GLY A 314 2.59 -9.59 -11.50
N LEU A 315 1.68 -8.77 -10.97
CA LEU A 315 1.45 -7.38 -11.34
C LEU A 315 2.70 -6.51 -11.22
N TYR A 316 3.41 -6.54 -10.08
CA TYR A 316 4.50 -5.57 -9.85
C TYR A 316 5.67 -5.80 -10.80
N CYS A 317 6.14 -7.04 -10.97
CA CYS A 317 7.18 -7.36 -11.95
C CYS A 317 6.78 -7.03 -13.39
N THR A 318 5.50 -7.11 -13.75
CA THR A 318 5.04 -6.84 -15.13
C THR A 318 5.34 -5.41 -15.58
N HIS A 319 5.40 -4.43 -14.66
CA HIS A 319 5.80 -3.05 -14.99
C HIS A 319 7.23 -3.01 -15.58
N GLN A 320 8.16 -3.73 -14.96
CA GLN A 320 9.55 -3.81 -15.38
C GLN A 320 9.72 -4.66 -16.64
N ASP A 321 9.01 -5.80 -16.72
CA ASP A 321 9.06 -6.68 -17.89
C ASP A 321 8.51 -6.01 -19.16
N MET A 322 7.46 -5.17 -19.01
CA MET A 322 6.82 -4.49 -20.13
C MET A 322 7.68 -3.33 -20.66
N SER A 323 8.24 -2.49 -19.79
CA SER A 323 9.14 -1.42 -20.19
C SER A 323 10.05 -1.03 -19.04
N PRO A 324 11.34 -1.46 -19.04
CA PRO A 324 12.29 -1.08 -18.02
C PRO A 324 12.47 0.45 -17.93
N GLU A 325 12.41 1.15 -19.06
CA GLU A 325 12.53 2.61 -19.16
C GLU A 325 11.38 3.34 -18.45
N TYR A 326 10.14 2.89 -18.68
CA TYR A 326 8.94 3.55 -18.17
C TYR A 326 8.32 2.85 -16.95
N ALA A 327 8.98 1.84 -16.38
CA ALA A 327 8.45 0.99 -15.30
C ALA A 327 7.92 1.81 -14.10
N SER A 328 8.67 2.81 -13.65
CA SER A 328 8.27 3.67 -12.55
C SER A 328 7.08 4.56 -12.88
N ILE A 329 6.96 5.04 -14.12
CA ILE A 329 5.81 5.84 -14.57
C ILE A 329 4.56 4.97 -14.63
N LEU A 330 4.68 3.79 -15.22
CA LEU A 330 3.60 2.81 -15.30
C LEU A 330 3.13 2.39 -13.90
N LEU A 331 4.05 2.14 -12.97
CA LEU A 331 3.69 1.83 -11.58
C LEU A 331 2.99 3.02 -10.91
N GLY A 332 3.44 4.25 -11.15
CA GLY A 332 2.77 5.45 -10.65
C GLY A 332 1.34 5.59 -11.15
N ILE A 333 1.09 5.33 -12.44
CA ILE A 333 -0.25 5.34 -13.03
C ILE A 333 -1.13 4.28 -12.36
N THR A 334 -0.67 3.02 -12.30
CA THR A 334 -1.47 1.93 -11.75
C THR A 334 -1.71 2.10 -10.25
N ASN A 335 -0.73 2.58 -9.49
CA ASN A 335 -0.86 2.81 -8.04
C ASN A 335 -1.80 3.98 -7.71
N THR A 336 -1.84 5.01 -8.56
CA THR A 336 -2.81 6.12 -8.42
C THR A 336 -4.24 5.61 -8.54
N VAL A 337 -4.51 4.80 -9.57
CA VAL A 337 -5.83 4.16 -9.72
C VAL A 337 -6.07 3.12 -8.63
N GLY A 338 -5.02 2.41 -8.22
CA GLY A 338 -5.01 1.47 -7.10
C GLY A 338 -5.35 2.11 -5.75
N ALA A 339 -5.23 3.42 -5.57
CA ALA A 339 -5.66 4.11 -4.35
C ALA A 339 -7.18 4.36 -4.27
N VAL A 340 -7.87 4.41 -5.42
CA VAL A 340 -9.32 4.70 -5.50
C VAL A 340 -10.19 3.70 -4.71
N PRO A 341 -9.91 2.38 -4.72
CA PRO A 341 -10.63 1.44 -3.87
C PRO A 341 -10.55 1.74 -2.36
N GLY A 342 -9.49 2.37 -1.87
CA GLY A 342 -9.41 2.81 -0.48
C GLY A 342 -10.40 3.94 -0.18
N ILE A 343 -10.64 4.82 -1.15
CA ILE A 343 -11.62 5.91 -1.05
C ILE A 343 -13.05 5.36 -1.08
N ILE A 344 -13.35 4.56 -2.09
CA ILE A 344 -14.74 4.14 -2.38
C ILE A 344 -15.07 2.86 -1.61
N GLY A 345 -14.21 1.84 -1.67
CA GLY A 345 -14.47 0.52 -1.11
C GLY A 345 -14.60 0.53 0.41
N VAL A 346 -13.72 1.25 1.12
CA VAL A 346 -13.78 1.31 2.59
C VAL A 346 -15.07 1.99 3.08
N ALA A 347 -15.46 3.10 2.44
CA ALA A 347 -16.72 3.78 2.76
C ALA A 347 -17.94 2.94 2.38
N LEU A 348 -17.91 2.30 1.21
CA LEU A 348 -18.99 1.44 0.74
C LEU A 348 -19.19 0.24 1.66
N THR A 349 -18.13 -0.40 2.15
CA THR A 349 -18.23 -1.51 3.10
C THR A 349 -18.94 -1.06 4.38
N GLY A 350 -18.61 0.11 4.93
CA GLY A 350 -19.32 0.65 6.10
C GLY A 350 -20.80 0.91 5.83
N TYR A 351 -21.13 1.53 4.70
CA TYR A 351 -22.52 1.79 4.30
C TYR A 351 -23.34 0.51 4.10
N LEU A 352 -22.77 -0.48 3.41
CA LEU A 352 -23.42 -1.77 3.21
C LEU A 352 -23.60 -2.49 4.54
N LEU A 353 -22.61 -2.44 5.43
CA LEU A 353 -22.69 -3.14 6.72
C LEU A 353 -23.83 -2.58 7.60
N ASP A 354 -23.99 -1.25 7.63
CA ASP A 354 -25.12 -0.63 8.33
C ASP A 354 -26.48 -0.96 7.70
N SER A 355 -26.52 -1.07 6.37
CA SER A 355 -27.77 -1.27 5.64
C SER A 355 -28.22 -2.73 5.60
N THR A 356 -27.27 -3.67 5.55
CA THR A 356 -27.53 -5.09 5.32
C THR A 356 -27.17 -5.98 6.50
N HIS A 357 -26.43 -5.46 7.49
CA HIS A 357 -25.94 -6.21 8.65
C HIS A 357 -25.25 -7.53 8.26
N SER A 358 -24.54 -7.54 7.13
CA SER A 358 -23.96 -8.75 6.56
C SER A 358 -22.56 -8.48 6.03
N TRP A 359 -21.57 -9.15 6.63
CA TRP A 359 -20.18 -9.12 6.19
C TRP A 359 -19.99 -9.71 4.80
N SER A 360 -20.80 -10.71 4.43
CA SER A 360 -20.76 -11.30 3.10
C SER A 360 -21.11 -10.25 2.02
N ILE A 361 -22.20 -9.50 2.19
CA ILE A 361 -22.62 -8.47 1.24
C ILE A 361 -21.68 -7.27 1.26
N SER A 362 -21.18 -6.90 2.43
CA SER A 362 -20.46 -5.64 2.64
C SER A 362 -18.97 -5.71 2.28
N LEU A 363 -18.33 -6.85 2.56
CA LEU A 363 -16.88 -7.03 2.41
C LEU A 363 -16.54 -8.09 1.36
N PHE A 364 -17.15 -9.28 1.45
CA PHE A 364 -16.73 -10.43 0.64
C PHE A 364 -17.22 -10.35 -0.81
N ILE A 365 -18.52 -10.18 -1.07
CA ILE A 365 -19.09 -10.17 -2.42
C ILE A 365 -18.43 -9.10 -3.32
N PRO A 366 -18.27 -7.83 -2.89
CA PRO A 366 -17.58 -6.83 -3.70
C PRO A 366 -16.12 -7.20 -3.99
N SER A 367 -15.41 -7.73 -3.00
CA SER A 367 -14.01 -8.15 -3.16
C SER A 367 -13.89 -9.35 -4.11
N ILE A 368 -14.75 -10.36 -3.96
CA ILE A 368 -14.83 -11.52 -4.85
C ILE A 368 -15.12 -11.07 -6.29
N PHE A 369 -16.09 -10.17 -6.48
CA PHE A 369 -16.41 -9.63 -7.80
C PHE A 369 -15.18 -9.04 -8.48
N PHE A 370 -14.47 -8.12 -7.80
CA PHE A 370 -13.28 -7.50 -8.37
C PHE A 370 -12.12 -8.47 -8.58
N TYR A 371 -11.91 -9.44 -7.69
CA TYR A 371 -10.90 -10.48 -7.91
C TYR A 371 -11.20 -11.35 -9.13
N LEU A 372 -12.45 -11.75 -9.32
CA LEU A 372 -12.86 -12.57 -10.47
C LEU A 372 -12.76 -11.80 -11.79
N THR A 373 -13.31 -10.58 -11.85
CA THR A 373 -13.23 -9.76 -13.07
C THR A 373 -11.80 -9.34 -13.38
N GLY A 374 -11.02 -8.99 -12.34
CA GLY A 374 -9.60 -8.70 -12.45
C GLY A 374 -8.80 -9.88 -13.01
N THR A 375 -9.11 -11.10 -12.58
CA THR A 375 -8.48 -12.33 -13.12
C THR A 375 -8.81 -12.52 -14.59
N VAL A 376 -10.07 -12.35 -14.99
CA VAL A 376 -10.50 -12.49 -16.39
C VAL A 376 -9.77 -11.47 -17.27
N ILE A 377 -9.80 -10.19 -16.90
CA ILE A 377 -9.13 -9.13 -17.67
C ILE A 377 -7.62 -9.35 -17.74
N TRP A 378 -6.99 -9.76 -16.64
CA TRP A 378 -5.56 -10.05 -16.60
C TRP A 378 -5.19 -11.22 -17.51
N LEU A 379 -5.93 -12.32 -17.47
CA LEU A 379 -5.67 -13.49 -18.28
C LEU A 379 -5.86 -13.21 -19.78
N VAL A 380 -6.84 -12.38 -20.15
CA VAL A 380 -7.10 -12.05 -21.56
C VAL A 380 -6.09 -11.03 -22.10
N PHE A 381 -5.83 -9.94 -21.37
CA PHE A 381 -5.15 -8.77 -21.94
C PHE A 381 -3.73 -8.50 -21.42
N ALA A 382 -3.34 -9.05 -20.27
CA ALA A 382 -2.01 -8.77 -19.72
C ALA A 382 -0.90 -9.40 -20.59
N SER A 383 0.20 -8.67 -20.72
CA SER A 383 1.39 -9.08 -21.45
C SER A 383 2.64 -8.56 -20.72
N SER A 384 3.63 -9.43 -20.54
CA SER A 384 4.95 -9.08 -19.99
C SER A 384 6.02 -9.12 -21.09
N LYS A 385 5.60 -9.08 -22.37
CA LYS A 385 6.54 -8.93 -23.49
C LYS A 385 6.99 -7.46 -23.55
N PRO A 386 8.28 -7.18 -23.74
CA PRO A 386 8.78 -5.81 -23.89
C PRO A 386 7.97 -5.03 -24.93
N GLN A 387 7.52 -3.84 -24.57
CA GLN A 387 6.76 -2.92 -25.41
C GLN A 387 7.62 -1.68 -25.67
N THR A 388 7.75 -1.31 -26.95
CA THR A 388 8.38 -0.05 -27.34
C THR A 388 7.30 1.02 -27.43
N PHE A 389 7.33 1.99 -26.52
CA PHE A 389 6.48 3.15 -26.58
C PHE A 389 7.27 4.30 -27.21
N SER A 390 7.01 4.58 -28.48
CA SER A 390 7.59 5.73 -29.19
C SER A 390 6.51 6.75 -29.46
N LYS A 391 6.81 8.05 -29.37
CA LYS A 391 5.90 9.07 -29.91
C LYS A 391 5.67 8.77 -31.40
N THR A 392 4.42 8.53 -31.78
CA THR A 392 4.02 8.69 -33.19
C THR A 392 3.72 10.18 -33.36
N ASP A 393 4.43 10.81 -34.31
CA ASP A 393 4.31 12.24 -34.64
C ASP A 393 2.87 12.68 -34.92
#